data_AF-A0A392U9M3-F1
#
_entry.id   AF-A0A392U9M3-F1
#
_cell.length_a   1.000
_cell.length_b   1.000
_cell.length_c   1.000
_cell.angle_alpha   90.00
_cell.angle_beta   90.00
_cell.angle_gamma   90.00
#
_symmetry.space_group_name_H-M   'P 1'
#
loop_
_entity.id
_entity.type
_entity.pdbx_description
1 polymer ?
#
loop_
_entity_poly.entity_id
_entity_poly.type
_entity_poly.pdbx_seq_one_letter_code
_entity_poly.pdbx_strand_id
1 'polypeptide(L)' 'MVKEFWMKAQVFDNVSARSEEEELIKKDPSLKGKSREEMGLSAFKGTVIKSVFAGLEITISRAHFTKLL' A
#
# COMPACT_ATOMS: atom_id res chain seq x y z
N MET A 1 -17.85 -13.45 -5.05
CA MET A 1 -17.24 -13.04 -3.76
C MET A 1 -15.71 -13.17 -3.74
N VAL A 2 -15.11 -14.36 -3.58
CA VAL A 2 -13.63 -14.50 -3.53
C VAL A 2 -12.95 -14.13 -4.85
N LYS A 3 -13.52 -14.54 -5.99
CA LYS A 3 -13.00 -14.18 -7.32
C LYS A 3 -12.96 -12.66 -7.55
N GLU A 4 -14.02 -11.95 -7.17
CA GLU A 4 -14.10 -10.49 -7.35
C GLU A 4 -13.12 -9.73 -6.45
N PHE A 5 -12.87 -10.25 -5.24
CA PHE A 5 -11.79 -9.75 -4.39
C PHE A 5 -10.45 -9.87 -5.13
N TRP A 6 -10.09 -11.07 -5.60
CA TRP A 6 -8.80 -11.29 -6.27
C TRP A 6 -8.65 -10.51 -7.58
N MET A 7 -9.74 -10.28 -8.31
CA MET A 7 -9.72 -9.46 -9.52
C MET A 7 -9.44 -7.97 -9.26
N LYS A 8 -9.74 -7.47 -8.05
CA LYS A 8 -9.53 -6.07 -7.65
C LYS A 8 -8.34 -5.90 -6.70
N ALA A 9 -7.74 -7.00 -6.27
CA ALA A 9 -6.62 -6.99 -5.37
C ALA A 9 -5.35 -6.54 -6.08
N GLN A 10 -4.58 -5.69 -5.41
CA GLN A 10 -3.28 -5.22 -5.86
C GLN A 10 -2.22 -5.50 -4.78
N VAL A 11 -1.03 -5.88 -5.22
CA VAL A 11 0.11 -6.03 -4.34
C VAL A 11 0.73 -4.66 -4.11
N PHE A 12 0.77 -4.22 -2.87
CA PHE A 12 1.48 -3.03 -2.45
C PHE A 12 2.82 -3.43 -1.83
N ASP A 13 3.87 -3.25 -2.60
CA ASP A 13 5.25 -3.59 -2.27
C ASP A 13 6.14 -2.35 -2.10
N ASN A 14 7.43 -2.57 -1.89
CA ASN A 14 8.38 -1.48 -1.70
C ASN A 14 8.48 -0.59 -2.95
N VAL A 15 8.40 -1.17 -4.14
CA VAL A 15 8.46 -0.43 -5.41
C VAL A 15 7.25 0.49 -5.54
N SER A 16 6.05 -0.03 -5.25
CA SER A 16 4.81 0.75 -5.23
C SER A 16 4.87 1.90 -4.22
N ALA A 17 5.41 1.63 -3.03
CA ALA A 17 5.60 2.64 -2.00
C ALA A 17 6.56 3.76 -2.46
N ARG A 18 7.69 3.40 -3.08
CA ARG A 18 8.65 4.39 -3.63
C ARG A 18 8.05 5.19 -4.77
N SER A 19 7.28 4.54 -5.65
CA SER A 19 6.61 5.24 -6.75
C SER A 19 5.62 6.28 -6.25
N GLU A 20 4.92 6.02 -5.15
CA GLU A 20 4.02 6.98 -4.49
C GLU A 20 4.78 8.20 -3.94
N GLU A 21 5.94 7.99 -3.31
CA GLU A 21 6.83 9.08 -2.87
C GLU A 21 7.32 9.91 -4.06
N GLU A 22 7.80 9.25 -5.11
CA GLU A 22 8.33 9.91 -6.31
C GLU A 22 7.27 10.75 -7.02
N GLU A 23 6.04 10.24 -7.14
CA GLU A 23 4.93 10.99 -7.72
C GLU A 23 4.52 12.19 -6.86
N LEU A 24 4.60 12.08 -5.53
CA LEU A 24 4.39 13.22 -4.64
C LEU A 24 5.51 14.26 -4.74
N ILE A 25 6.76 13.84 -4.76
CA ILE A 25 7.92 14.73 -4.95
C ILE A 25 7.86 15.42 -6.32
N LYS A 26 7.38 14.72 -7.35
CA LYS A 26 7.19 15.29 -8.69
C LYS A 26 6.11 16.39 -8.70
N LYS A 27 5.05 16.23 -7.90
CA LYS A 27 3.99 17.24 -7.72
C LYS A 27 4.44 18.39 -6.81
N ASP A 28 5.17 18.08 -5.75
CA ASP A 28 5.72 19.04 -4.79
C ASP A 28 7.20 18.72 -4.50
N PRO A 29 8.13 19.39 -5.21
CA PRO A 29 9.57 19.19 -5.03
C PRO A 29 10.08 19.51 -3.62
N SER A 30 9.33 20.27 -2.81
CA SER A 30 9.72 20.59 -1.42
C SER A 30 9.70 19.38 -0.48
N LEU A 31 9.04 18.29 -0.91
CA LEU A 31 8.98 17.03 -0.18
C LEU A 31 10.28 16.21 -0.33
N LYS A 32 11.16 16.56 -1.27
CA LYS A 32 12.40 15.82 -1.50
C LYS A 32 13.26 15.77 -0.23
N GLY A 33 13.59 14.55 0.21
CA GLY A 33 14.41 14.31 1.40
C GLY A 33 13.64 14.24 2.72
N LYS A 34 12.32 14.47 2.71
CA LYS A 34 11.45 14.21 3.87
C LYS A 34 11.17 12.71 4.01
N SER A 35 10.83 12.28 5.21
CA SER A 35 10.31 10.94 5.46
C SER A 35 8.90 10.76 4.88
N ARG A 36 8.46 9.51 4.67
CA ARG A 36 7.09 9.20 4.24
C ARG A 36 6.03 9.82 5.14
N GLU A 37 6.24 9.74 6.44
CA GLU A 37 5.28 10.25 7.43
C GLU A 37 5.18 11.78 7.35
N GLU A 38 6.29 12.48 7.13
CA GLU A 38 6.30 13.93 6.89
C GLU A 38 5.66 14.33 5.54
N MET A 39 5.65 13.44 4.56
CA MET A 39 4.89 13.61 3.30
C MET A 39 3.39 13.30 3.46
N GLY A 40 2.94 12.88 4.65
CA GLY A 40 1.57 12.44 4.88
C GLY A 40 1.26 11.04 4.34
N LEU A 41 2.30 10.29 3.94
CA LEU A 41 2.16 8.91 3.50
C LEU A 41 2.20 7.94 4.68
N SER A 42 1.49 6.83 4.53
CA SER A 42 1.57 5.73 5.48
C SER A 42 2.96 5.08 5.46
N ALA A 43 3.48 4.74 6.64
CA ALA A 43 4.72 4.00 6.79
C ALA A 43 4.64 2.62 6.09
N PHE A 44 5.66 2.29 5.30
CA PHE A 44 5.75 0.99 4.64
C PHE A 44 6.23 -0.07 5.64
N LYS A 45 5.31 -0.92 6.10
CA LYS A 45 5.59 -2.01 7.07
C LYS A 45 5.90 -3.36 6.42
N GLY A 46 5.92 -3.42 5.09
CA GLY A 46 6.14 -4.63 4.31
C GLY A 46 5.11 -4.83 3.21
N THR A 47 5.32 -5.84 2.38
CA THR A 47 4.42 -6.17 1.27
C THR A 47 3.06 -6.63 1.79
N VAL A 48 2.01 -5.99 1.29
CA VAL A 48 0.62 -6.31 1.62
C VAL A 48 -0.21 -6.41 0.35
N ILE A 49 -1.33 -7.14 0.42
CA ILE A 49 -2.34 -7.16 -0.63
C ILE A 49 -3.45 -6.22 -0.22
N LYS A 50 -3.75 -5.21 -1.03
CA LYS A 50 -4.85 -4.27 -0.82
C LYS A 50 -5.96 -4.56 -1.82
N SER A 51 -7.22 -4.48 -1.41
CA SER A 51 -8.37 -4.55 -2.31
C SER A 51 -9.51 -3.73 -1.74
N VAL A 52 -10.27 -3.07 -2.61
CA VAL A 52 -11.55 -2.45 -2.23
C VAL A 52 -12.67 -3.41 -2.60
N PHE A 53 -13.37 -3.93 -1.59
CA PHE A 53 -14.49 -4.84 -1.77
C PHE A 53 -15.72 -4.28 -1.07
N ALA A 54 -16.81 -4.07 -1.82
CA ALA A 54 -18.06 -3.50 -1.30
C ALA A 54 -17.88 -2.16 -0.54
N GLY A 55 -16.93 -1.32 -0.97
CA GLY A 55 -16.63 -0.04 -0.31
C GLY A 55 -15.74 -0.16 0.94
N LEU A 56 -15.33 -1.37 1.31
CA LEU A 56 -14.40 -1.62 2.41
C LEU A 56 -12.99 -1.82 1.86
N GLU A 57 -12.02 -1.11 2.42
CA GLU A 57 -10.61 -1.35 2.15
C GLU A 57 -10.12 -2.54 2.97
N ILE A 58 -9.70 -3.60 2.28
CA ILE A 58 -9.17 -4.82 2.88
C ILE A 58 -7.67 -4.84 2.63
N THR A 59 -6.89 -5.02 3.70
CA THR A 59 -5.43 -5.19 3.63
C THR A 59 -5.03 -6.53 4.23
N ILE A 60 -4.37 -7.38 3.44
CA ILE A 60 -3.84 -8.68 3.87
C ILE A 60 -2.32 -8.59 3.98
N SER A 61 -1.77 -8.83 5.17
CA SER A 61 -0.33 -8.89 5.41
C SER A 61 0.11 -10.34 5.67
N ARG A 62 1.43 -10.57 5.68
CA ARG A 62 2.01 -11.87 6.07
C ARG A 62 1.51 -12.38 7.43
N ALA A 63 1.29 -11.47 8.39
CA ALA A 63 0.79 -11.82 9.72
C ALA A 63 -0.62 -12.48 9.70
N HIS A 64 -1.42 -12.22 8.66
CA HIS A 64 -2.72 -12.87 8.51
C HIS A 64 -2.57 -14.32 8.04
N PHE A 65 -1.58 -14.61 7.18
CA PHE A 65 -1.27 -15.97 6.74
C PHE A 65 -0.65 -16.82 7.86
N THR A 66 0.19 -16.24 8.72
CA THR A 66 0.79 -16.97 9.85
C THR A 66 -0.22 -17.39 10.92
N LYS A 67 -1.42 -16.77 10.98
CA LYS A 67 -2.49 -17.17 11.90
C LYS A 67 -3.35 -18.32 11.35
N LEU A 68 -3.19 -18.67 10.07
CA LEU A 68 -3.95 -19.71 9.38
C LEU A 68 -3.20 -21.06 9.32
N LEU A 69 -1.92 -21.05 9.68
CA LEU A 69 -1.04 -22.22 9.81
C LEU A 69 -0.86 -22.55 11.29
#